data_AF-A0A432QVY5-F1
#
_entry.id   AF-A0A432QVY5-F1
#
_cell.length_a   1.000
_cell.length_b   1.000
_cell.length_c   1.000
_cell.angle_alpha   90.00
_cell.angle_beta   90.00
_cell.angle_gamma   90.00
#
_symmetry.space_group_name_H-M   'P 1'
#
loop_
_entity.id
_entity.type
_entity.pdbx_description
1 polymer ?
#
loop_
_entity_poly.entity_id
_entity_poly.type
_entity_poly.pdbx_seq_one_letter_code
_entity_poly.pdbx_strand_id
1 'polypeptide(L)' 'RGFGTFLMKERAPRVARNPRTGEKVEVPAKLSPAFKPGKDLKDATEKVIKGKKKKK' A
#
# COMPACT_ATOMS: atom_id res chain seq x y z
N ARG A 1 -0.52 21.01 -4.51
CA ARG A 1 -0.42 19.52 -4.59
C ARG A 1 -0.72 18.93 -3.19
N GLY A 2 -2.00 18.80 -2.83
CA GLY A 2 -2.44 18.43 -1.46
C GLY A 2 -2.79 16.96 -1.25
N PHE A 3 -3.20 16.27 -2.31
CA PHE A 3 -3.68 14.88 -2.24
C PHE A 3 -2.55 13.85 -2.12
N GLY A 4 -1.54 13.92 -2.98
CA GLY A 4 -0.42 12.98 -3.01
C GLY A 4 0.15 12.80 -4.42
N THR A 5 0.95 11.76 -4.61
CA THR A 5 1.62 11.46 -5.88
C THR A 5 1.60 9.96 -6.16
N PHE A 6 1.26 9.60 -7.39
CA PHE A 6 1.41 8.23 -7.89
C PHE A 6 2.83 8.04 -8.44
N LEU A 7 3.41 6.88 -8.16
CA LEU A 7 4.73 6.49 -8.60
C LEU A 7 4.73 5.00 -8.96
N MET A 8 5.57 4.61 -9.90
CA MET A 8 5.80 3.20 -10.19
C MET A 8 6.90 2.67 -9.27
N LYS A 9 6.68 1.51 -8.66
CA LYS A 9 7.71 0.75 -7.93
C LYS A 9 8.10 -0.47 -8.73
N GLU A 10 9.38 -0.60 -9.01
CA GLU A 10 9.96 -1.85 -9.48
C GLU A 10 9.96 -2.89 -8.37
N ARG A 11 9.50 -4.08 -8.69
CA ARG A 11 9.54 -5.24 -7.82
C ARG A 11 10.43 -6.28 -8.47
N ALA A 12 11.49 -6.65 -7.75
CA ALA A 12 12.40 -7.72 -8.14
C ALA A 12 11.66 -9.08 -8.20
N PRO A 13 12.14 -10.01 -9.04
CA PRO A 13 11.60 -11.36 -9.10
C PRO A 13 11.82 -12.05 -7.75
N ARG A 14 10.86 -12.87 -7.31
CA ARG A 14 10.93 -13.58 -6.03
C ARG A 14 10.10 -14.86 -6.04
N VAL A 15 10.42 -15.79 -5.15
CA VAL A 15 9.60 -16.98 -4.91
C VAL A 15 8.52 -16.64 -3.87
N ALA A 16 7.26 -16.72 -4.28
CA ALA A 16 6.10 -16.64 -3.39
C ALA A 16 5.60 -18.04 -2.99
N ARG A 17 4.64 -18.09 -2.07
CA ARG A 17 3.92 -19.32 -1.74
C ARG A 17 2.43 -19.14 -1.98
N ASN A 18 1.79 -20.18 -2.52
CA ASN A 18 0.34 -20.21 -2.64
C ASN A 18 -0.29 -20.27 -1.24
N PRO A 19 -1.14 -19.31 -0.83
CA PRO A 19 -1.75 -19.31 0.50
C PRO A 19 -2.69 -20.50 0.75
N ARG A 20 -3.14 -21.21 -0.29
CA ARG A 20 -4.02 -22.37 -0.18
C ARG A 20 -3.27 -23.71 -0.12
N THR A 21 -2.20 -23.88 -0.89
CA THR A 21 -1.46 -25.18 -1.01
C THR A 21 -0.06 -25.15 -0.42
N GLY A 22 0.52 -23.98 -0.19
CA GLY A 22 1.89 -23.82 0.32
C GLY A 22 2.99 -24.01 -0.74
N GLU A 23 2.63 -24.40 -1.96
CA GLU A 23 3.57 -24.60 -3.07
C GLU A 23 4.31 -23.32 -3.41
N LYS A 24 5.57 -23.47 -3.83
CA LYS A 24 6.43 -22.36 -4.26
C LYS A 24 6.01 -21.94 -5.67
N VAL A 25 5.80 -20.64 -5.87
CA VAL A 25 5.46 -20.04 -7.16
C VAL A 25 6.45 -18.94 -7.47
N GLU A 26 7.06 -18.97 -8.65
CA GLU A 26 7.96 -17.93 -9.10
C GLU A 26 7.16 -16.70 -9.56
N VAL A 27 7.52 -15.53 -9.01
CA VAL A 27 6.91 -14.25 -9.37
C VAL A 27 7.92 -13.45 -10.17
N PRO A 28 7.65 -13.12 -11.45
CA PRO A 28 8.57 -12.36 -12.28
C PRO A 28 8.68 -10.91 -11.83
N ALA A 29 9.72 -10.22 -12.30
CA ALA A 29 9.90 -8.80 -12.09
C ALA A 29 8.72 -8.02 -12.69
N LYS A 30 8.23 -7.01 -11.97
CA LYS A 30 7.15 -6.17 -12.48
C LYS A 30 7.15 -4.77 -11.90
N LEU A 31 6.53 -3.86 -12.63
CA LEU A 31 6.17 -2.53 -12.14
C LEU A 31 4.82 -2.60 -11.43
N SER A 32 4.71 -1.94 -10.28
CA SER A 32 3.44 -1.81 -9.58
C SER A 32 3.21 -0.35 -9.19
N PRO A 33 2.01 0.21 -9.45
CA PRO A 33 1.69 1.56 -9.03
C PRO A 33 1.64 1.63 -7.50
N ALA A 34 2.17 2.70 -6.96
CA ALA A 34 2.12 3.03 -5.54
C ALA A 34 1.73 4.50 -5.39
N PHE A 35 1.06 4.80 -4.28
CA PHE A 35 0.63 6.16 -3.97
C PHE A 35 1.34 6.65 -2.72
N LYS A 36 1.95 7.83 -2.80
CA LYS A 36 2.48 8.57 -1.65
C LYS A 36 1.46 9.64 -1.25
N PRO A 37 0.76 9.47 -0.12
CA PRO A 37 -0.23 10.45 0.32
C PRO A 37 0.45 11.77 0.71
N GLY A 38 -0.16 12.88 0.29
CA GLY A 38 0.23 14.24 0.65
C GLY A 38 -0.16 14.60 2.07
N LYS A 39 0.31 15.77 2.54
CA LYS A 39 0.06 16.25 3.90
C LYS A 39 -1.44 16.37 4.19
N ASP A 40 -2.20 16.98 3.28
CA ASP A 40 -3.63 17.27 3.52
C ASP A 40 -4.45 15.98 3.67
N LEU A 41 -4.17 14.97 2.84
CA LEU A 41 -4.84 13.67 2.93
C LEU A 41 -4.48 12.92 4.23
N LYS A 42 -3.20 12.98 4.65
CA LYS A 42 -2.77 12.39 5.93
C LYS A 42 -3.47 13.06 7.10
N ASP A 43 -3.44 14.39 7.16
CA ASP A 43 -4.04 15.17 8.25
C ASP A 43 -5.55 14.93 8.34
N ALA A 44 -6.24 14.85 7.19
CA ALA A 44 -7.67 14.53 7.13
C ALA A 44 -7.95 13.11 7.67
N THR A 45 -7.16 12.12 7.26
CA THR A 45 -7.37 10.73 7.67
C THR A 45 -7.08 10.53 9.16
N GLU A 46 -6.04 11.19 9.71
CA GLU A 46 -5.73 11.12 11.14
C GLU A 46 -6.85 11.67 12.01
N LYS A 47 -7.47 12.79 11.62
CA LYS A 47 -8.63 13.36 12.34
C LYS A 47 -9.79 12.37 12.38
N VAL A 48 -10.06 11.68 11.26
CA VAL A 48 -11.12 10.65 11.17
C VAL A 48 -10.80 9.45 12.08
N ILE A 49 -9.56 8.95 12.08
CA ILE A 49 -9.16 7.80 12.91
C ILE A 49 -9.23 8.15 14.40
N LYS A 50 -8.71 9.32 14.81
CA LYS A 50 -8.73 9.77 16.21
C LYS A 50 -10.17 10.02 16.70
N GLY A 51 -11.06 10.52 15.85
CA GLY A 51 -12.48 10.69 16.16
C GLY A 51 -13.24 9.38 16.37
N LYS A 52 -12.91 8.32 15.62
CA LYS A 52 -13.51 6.98 15.80
C LYS A 52 -13.02 6.26 17.06
N LYS A 53 -11.75 6.44 17.46
CA LYS A 53 -11.21 5.87 18.71
C LYS A 53 -11.84 6.43 19.99
N LYS A 54 -12.34 7.69 19.97
CA LYS A 54 -13.01 8.31 21.13
C LYS A 54 -14.48 7.89 21.30
N LYS A 55 -15.08 7.24 20.30
CA LYS A 55 -16.49 6.79 20.31
C LYS A 55 -16.63 5.27 20.48
N LYS A 56 -15.53 4.55 20.74
CA LYS A 56 -15.52 3.10 20.96
C LYS A 56 -15.13 2.81 22.41
#